data_AF-A0A2J6TS83-F1
#
_entry.id   AF-A0A2J6TS83-F1
#
_cell.length_a   1.000
_cell.length_b   1.000
_cell.length_c   1.000
_cell.angle_alpha   90.00
_cell.angle_beta   90.00
_cell.angle_gamma   90.00
#
_symmetry.space_group_name_H-M   'P 1'
#
loop_
_entity.id
_entity.type
_entity.pdbx_description
1 polymer ?
#
loop_
_entity_poly.entity_id
_entity_poly.type
_entity_poly.pdbx_seq_one_letter_code
_entity_poly.pdbx_strand_id
1 'polypeptide(L)'
;MAPSKPAQANAPFAKDERVLCFHHEMLYEAKILDVRATEDKESWQYKIHYKGWKNTWDDWVPQDRVRKFTPENKELAAQLHNQMKLLQQKAPKSVGKGPGKRGQNGSDFSSRNDSEELGGSVAAAPGRGGPRRNRDYDLEHEESFHAKPAVKLLIPDHIKAILVDDWENVTKNLQLVPLPAAQPVNAILNDYLQYEKPRRQAGSASADILDEVVAGLKEYFEKCLGRILLYRFERQQYIEVREGITKGTGDFAGKGPGDIYGAEHLCRLLVSLPELIAQTNMDHQSVNRLREELSKLTNWLGRNALVYFVNEYETPGQEYTEKAKNL
;
A
#
# COMPACT_ATOMS: atom_id res chain seq x y z
N MET A 1 57.98 -11.22 21.12
CA MET A 1 56.91 -10.25 20.87
C MET A 1 55.80 -10.97 20.11
N ALA A 2 54.62 -11.10 20.70
CA ALA A 2 53.45 -11.68 20.03
C ALA A 2 52.88 -10.64 19.04
N PRO A 3 52.48 -11.02 17.81
CA PRO A 3 51.90 -10.08 16.87
C PRO A 3 50.49 -9.68 17.33
N SER A 4 50.26 -8.38 17.42
CA SER A 4 48.98 -7.74 17.72
C SER A 4 47.96 -8.05 16.63
N LYS A 5 46.79 -8.58 17.02
CA LYS A 5 45.63 -8.76 16.14
C LYS A 5 45.23 -7.41 15.50
N PRO A 6 44.89 -7.37 14.20
CA PRO A 6 44.32 -6.16 13.60
C PRO A 6 42.96 -5.86 14.27
N ALA A 7 42.78 -4.61 14.69
CA ALA A 7 41.53 -4.15 15.28
C ALA A 7 40.38 -4.30 14.26
N GLN A 8 39.34 -5.05 14.62
CA GLN A 8 38.10 -5.07 13.84
C GLN A 8 37.52 -3.66 13.86
N ALA A 9 37.27 -3.09 12.67
CA ALA A 9 36.55 -1.84 12.53
C ALA A 9 35.14 -2.05 13.12
N ASN A 10 34.80 -1.28 14.16
CA ASN A 10 33.47 -1.34 14.76
C ASN A 10 32.47 -0.60 13.87
N ALA A 11 31.28 -1.17 13.72
CA ALA A 11 30.18 -0.54 12.98
C ALA A 11 29.80 0.81 13.63
N PRO A 12 29.63 1.89 12.85
CA PRO A 12 29.25 3.21 13.35
C PRO A 12 27.90 3.30 14.08
N PHE A 13 27.01 2.34 13.83
CA PHE A 13 25.70 2.22 14.44
C PHE A 13 25.44 0.77 14.87
N ALA A 14 24.68 0.59 15.95
CA ALA A 14 24.38 -0.70 16.53
C ALA A 14 22.97 -1.21 16.16
N LYS A 15 22.78 -2.53 16.27
CA LYS A 15 21.46 -3.15 16.20
C LYS A 15 20.57 -2.61 17.33
N ASP A 16 19.29 -2.43 17.03
CA ASP A 16 18.25 -1.86 17.90
C ASP A 16 18.43 -0.37 18.25
N GLU A 17 19.43 0.32 17.69
CA GLU A 17 19.65 1.75 17.87
C GLU A 17 18.58 2.58 17.14
N ARG A 18 18.10 3.64 17.79
CA ARG A 18 17.21 4.65 17.19
C ARG A 18 18.03 5.64 16.38
N VAL A 19 17.64 5.83 15.13
CA VAL A 19 18.36 6.65 14.15
C VAL A 19 17.38 7.50 13.33
N LEU A 20 17.93 8.42 12.56
CA LEU A 20 17.22 9.13 11.51
C LEU A 20 17.71 8.59 10.17
N CYS A 21 16.81 8.15 9.30
CA CYS A 21 17.17 7.56 8.01
C CYS A 21 16.55 8.34 6.85
N PHE A 22 17.36 8.65 5.84
CA PHE A 22 16.91 9.28 4.62
C PHE A 22 16.08 8.31 3.80
N HIS A 23 14.91 8.77 3.37
CA HIS A 23 14.12 8.16 2.31
C HIS A 23 13.83 9.26 1.28
N HIS A 24 14.44 9.14 0.10
CA HIS A 24 14.60 10.27 -0.84
C HIS A 24 15.26 11.48 -0.13
N GLU A 25 14.75 12.69 -0.34
CA GLU A 25 15.26 13.94 0.24
C GLU A 25 14.75 14.19 1.68
N MET A 26 14.00 13.24 2.25
CA MET A 26 13.30 13.40 3.52
C MET A 26 13.92 12.52 4.61
N LEU A 27 14.00 13.05 5.82
CA LEU A 27 14.63 12.38 6.95
C LEU A 27 13.56 11.90 7.95
N TYR A 28 13.49 10.59 8.17
CA TYR A 28 12.47 9.96 9.02
C TYR A 28 13.08 9.29 10.25
N GLU A 29 12.32 9.25 11.35
CA GLU A 29 12.69 8.46 12.52
C GLU A 29 12.61 6.97 12.21
N ALA A 30 13.65 6.22 12.56
CA ALA A 30 13.75 4.80 12.25
C ALA A 30 14.54 4.02 13.32
N LYS A 31 14.46 2.69 13.26
CA LYS A 31 15.19 1.76 14.13
C LYS A 31 16.04 0.80 13.29
N ILE A 32 17.27 0.56 13.71
CA ILE A 32 18.14 -0.44 13.06
C ILE A 32 17.73 -1.83 13.51
N LEU A 33 17.35 -2.69 12.58
CA LEU A 33 17.00 -4.09 12.83
C LEU A 33 18.21 -5.02 12.70
N ASP A 34 19.14 -4.71 11.80
CA ASP A 34 20.31 -5.56 11.53
C ASP A 34 21.46 -4.76 10.91
N VAL A 35 22.68 -5.26 11.09
CA VAL A 35 23.92 -4.58 10.66
C VAL A 35 24.80 -5.57 9.90
N ARG A 36 25.23 -5.22 8.69
CA ARG A 36 26.17 -6.03 7.90
C ARG A 36 27.28 -5.18 7.30
N ALA A 37 28.46 -5.76 7.16
CA ALA A 37 29.56 -5.19 6.39
C ALA A 37 29.34 -5.50 4.90
N THR A 38 29.69 -4.56 4.02
CA THR A 38 29.68 -4.75 2.56
C THR A 38 30.80 -5.70 2.13
N GLU A 39 30.71 -6.30 0.94
CA GLU A 39 31.68 -7.29 0.43
C GLU A 39 33.12 -6.77 0.39
N ASP A 40 33.29 -5.47 0.14
CA ASP A 40 34.60 -4.78 0.17
C ASP A 40 35.16 -4.55 1.58
N LYS A 41 34.42 -4.92 2.65
CA LYS A 41 34.73 -4.73 4.08
C LYS A 41 35.06 -3.30 4.53
N GLU A 42 34.94 -2.31 3.64
CA GLU A 42 35.20 -0.89 3.94
C GLU A 42 33.94 -0.08 4.30
N SER A 43 32.74 -0.60 4.02
CA SER A 43 31.48 0.10 4.26
C SER A 43 30.44 -0.76 5.00
N TRP A 44 29.44 -0.11 5.59
CA TRP A 44 28.37 -0.75 6.35
C TRP A 44 27.00 -0.53 5.74
N GLN A 45 26.16 -1.55 5.84
CA GLN A 45 24.74 -1.50 5.49
C GLN A 45 23.88 -1.83 6.71
N TYR A 46 22.75 -1.16 6.80
CA TYR A 46 21.83 -1.23 7.93
C TYR A 46 20.44 -1.59 7.44
N LYS A 47 19.81 -2.57 8.07
CA LYS A 47 18.40 -2.85 7.84
C LYS A 47 17.57 -1.89 8.68
N ILE A 48 16.77 -1.05 8.04
CA ILE A 48 16.06 0.05 8.71
C ILE A 48 14.56 -0.23 8.73
N HIS A 49 13.93 -0.04 9.89
CA HIS A 49 12.48 0.02 10.05
C HIS A 49 12.05 1.45 10.39
N TYR A 50 11.25 2.07 9.52
CA TYR A 50 10.78 3.44 9.72
C TYR A 50 9.61 3.49 10.69
N LYS A 51 9.62 4.47 11.60
CA LYS A 51 8.58 4.63 12.61
C LYS A 51 7.22 4.94 11.94
N GLY A 52 6.24 4.09 12.21
CA GLY A 52 4.88 4.22 11.68
C GLY A 52 4.71 3.68 10.25
N TRP A 53 5.74 3.04 9.69
CA TRP A 53 5.67 2.38 8.39
C TRP A 53 5.44 0.87 8.61
N LYS A 54 4.85 0.19 7.62
CA LYS A 54 4.68 -1.27 7.69
C LYS A 54 6.04 -1.96 7.54
N ASN A 55 6.25 -3.11 8.19
CA ASN A 55 7.49 -3.91 8.11
C ASN A 55 7.86 -4.33 6.67
N THR A 56 6.90 -4.30 5.73
CA THR A 56 7.14 -4.53 4.31
C THR A 56 8.03 -3.47 3.65
N TRP A 57 8.18 -2.31 4.28
CA TRP A 57 9.05 -1.21 3.84
C TRP A 57 10.46 -1.26 4.44
N ASP A 58 10.78 -2.31 5.21
CA ASP A 58 12.11 -2.48 5.78
C ASP A 58 13.11 -2.79 4.67
N ASP A 59 14.11 -1.92 4.54
CA ASP A 59 15.11 -2.00 3.48
C ASP A 59 16.53 -1.93 4.02
N TRP A 60 17.48 -2.50 3.26
CA TRP A 60 18.90 -2.39 3.53
C TRP A 60 19.42 -1.11 2.91
N VAL A 61 19.84 -0.16 3.75
CA VAL A 61 20.39 1.12 3.30
C VAL A 61 21.89 1.21 3.58
N PRO A 62 22.65 1.88 2.71
CA PRO A 62 24.04 2.23 2.98
C PRO A 62 24.18 3.25 4.13
N GLN A 63 25.36 3.29 4.73
CA GLN A 63 25.67 4.12 5.91
C GLN A 63 25.39 5.63 5.73
N ASP A 64 25.57 6.16 4.52
CA ASP A 64 25.36 7.58 4.15
C ASP A 64 23.90 8.04 4.35
N ARG A 65 22.94 7.11 4.24
CA ARG A 65 21.52 7.39 4.49
C ARG A 65 21.14 7.44 5.97
N VAL A 66 22.02 7.00 6.88
CA VAL A 66 21.74 6.91 8.32
C VAL A 66 22.42 8.04 9.08
N ARG A 67 21.66 8.72 9.94
CA ARG A 67 22.11 9.79 10.83
C ARG A 67 21.79 9.44 12.27
N LYS A 68 22.67 9.84 13.19
CA LYS A 68 22.46 9.64 14.64
C LYS A 68 21.27 10.46 15.12
N PHE A 69 20.58 9.96 16.14
CA PHE A 69 19.43 10.62 16.76
C PHE A 69 19.84 11.77 17.69
N THR A 70 20.54 12.78 17.15
CA THR A 70 20.96 14.00 17.86
C THR A 70 19.93 15.12 17.71
N PRO A 71 19.87 16.09 18.63
CA PRO A 71 18.96 17.24 18.50
C PRO A 71 19.18 18.03 17.21
N GLU A 72 20.43 18.19 16.73
CA GLU A 72 20.68 18.91 15.47
C GLU A 72 20.08 18.18 14.26
N ASN A 73 20.22 16.86 14.19
CA ASN A 73 19.66 16.08 13.08
C ASN A 73 18.12 16.02 13.12
N LYS A 74 17.51 16.14 14.30
CA LYS A 74 16.04 16.27 14.43
C LYS A 74 15.56 17.62 13.91
N GLU A 75 16.31 18.68 14.18
CA GLU A 75 16.00 20.01 13.65
C GLU A 75 16.14 20.01 12.12
N LEU A 76 17.17 19.35 11.58
CA LEU A 76 17.31 19.14 10.13
C LEU A 76 16.11 18.39 9.53
N ALA A 77 15.65 17.32 10.17
CA ALA A 77 14.45 16.60 9.73
C ALA A 77 13.21 17.52 9.72
N ALA A 78 13.06 18.37 10.74
CA ALA A 78 11.95 19.33 10.82
C ALA A 78 12.06 20.42 9.74
N GLN A 79 13.27 20.93 9.48
CA GLN A 79 13.52 21.94 8.43
C GLN A 79 13.19 21.38 7.03
N LEU A 80 13.61 20.15 6.72
CA LEU A 80 13.31 19.49 5.43
C LEU A 80 11.80 19.29 5.24
N HIS A 81 11.10 18.81 6.28
CA HIS A 81 9.62 18.71 6.25
C HIS A 81 8.93 20.06 6.04
N ASN A 82 9.42 21.11 6.69
CA ASN A 82 8.86 22.45 6.54
C ASN A 82 9.15 23.07 5.15
N GLN A 83 10.36 22.86 4.63
CA GLN A 83 10.76 23.35 3.31
C GLN A 83 9.95 22.68 2.19
N MET A 84 9.75 21.36 2.26
CA MET A 84 8.91 20.63 1.31
C MET A 84 7.46 21.12 1.36
N LYS A 85 6.92 21.34 2.57
CA LYS A 85 5.58 21.91 2.76
C LYS A 85 5.45 23.32 2.16
N LEU A 86 6.49 24.16 2.29
CA LEU A 86 6.50 25.51 1.72
C LEU A 86 6.64 25.50 0.19
N LEU A 87 7.41 24.58 -0.38
CA LEU A 87 7.54 24.38 -1.83
C LEU A 87 6.22 23.90 -2.45
N GLN A 88 5.50 23.00 -1.78
CA GLN A 88 4.14 22.59 -2.20
C GLN A 88 3.14 23.76 -2.13
N GLN A 89 3.30 24.70 -1.20
CA GLN A 89 2.43 25.88 -1.09
C GLN A 89 2.78 27.01 -2.07
N LYS A 90 4.02 27.06 -2.58
CA LYS A 90 4.50 28.08 -3.54
C LYS A 90 4.42 27.67 -5.01
N ALA A 91 3.96 26.46 -5.31
CA ALA A 91 3.61 26.09 -6.68
C ALA A 91 2.53 27.05 -7.21
N PRO A 92 2.71 27.70 -8.37
CA PRO A 92 1.78 28.70 -8.85
C PRO A 92 0.46 28.03 -9.23
N LYS A 93 -0.61 28.34 -8.49
CA LYS A 93 -1.97 28.17 -8.98
C LYS A 93 -2.06 28.96 -10.30
N SER A 94 -2.19 28.26 -11.41
CA SER A 94 -2.51 28.86 -12.71
C SER A 94 -3.78 29.70 -12.57
N VAL A 95 -3.60 31.02 -12.70
CA VAL A 95 -4.61 32.04 -12.49
C VAL A 95 -5.58 32.06 -13.68
N GLY A 96 -6.77 31.50 -13.50
CA GLY A 96 -7.97 31.90 -14.23
C GLY A 96 -8.74 32.92 -13.38
N LYS A 97 -8.71 34.20 -13.78
CA LYS A 97 -9.40 35.32 -13.12
C LYS A 97 -10.90 35.33 -13.45
N GLY A 98 -11.74 35.47 -12.42
CA GLY A 98 -13.13 35.95 -12.50
C GLY A 98 -13.61 36.42 -11.11
N PRO A 99 -14.18 37.63 -10.93
CA PRO A 99 -14.29 38.28 -9.62
C PRO A 99 -15.65 38.07 -8.93
N GLY A 100 -15.67 38.00 -7.59
CA GLY A 100 -16.93 38.07 -6.83
C GLY A 100 -16.86 37.91 -5.31
N LYS A 101 -16.81 39.04 -4.59
CA LYS A 101 -17.38 39.37 -3.25
C LYS A 101 -17.09 38.52 -1.99
N ARG A 102 -16.27 39.12 -1.10
CA ARG A 102 -16.48 39.53 0.32
C ARG A 102 -17.43 38.75 1.27
N GLY A 103 -16.87 38.43 2.45
CA GLY A 103 -17.51 38.36 3.79
C GLY A 103 -16.73 37.40 4.71
N GLN A 104 -15.75 37.80 5.53
CA GLN A 104 -15.77 38.50 6.85
C GLN A 104 -16.47 37.74 7.99
N ASN A 105 -15.65 37.10 8.85
CA ASN A 105 -15.71 36.90 10.33
C ASN A 105 -14.81 35.69 10.67
N GLY A 106 -13.76 35.77 11.50
CA GLY A 106 -13.77 36.09 12.94
C GLY A 106 -14.18 34.82 13.71
N SER A 107 -13.46 34.21 14.64
CA SER A 107 -12.32 34.60 15.49
C SER A 107 -11.78 33.33 16.19
N ASP A 108 -10.63 33.49 16.83
CA ASP A 108 -9.97 32.59 17.78
C ASP A 108 -10.92 31.87 18.76
N PHE A 109 -10.58 30.63 19.16
CA PHE A 109 -10.22 30.33 20.56
C PHE A 109 -9.74 28.88 20.73
N SER A 110 -8.87 28.77 21.72
CA SER A 110 -8.04 27.67 22.18
C SER A 110 -8.76 26.45 22.80
N SER A 111 -8.01 25.34 22.77
CA SER A 111 -7.85 24.31 23.81
C SER A 111 -8.67 24.48 25.10
N ARG A 112 -9.43 23.44 25.47
CA ARG A 112 -9.45 22.89 26.83
C ARG A 112 -10.05 21.49 26.86
N ASN A 113 -9.20 20.59 27.34
CA ASN A 113 -9.48 19.30 27.91
C ASN A 113 -10.20 19.54 29.25
N ASP A 114 -11.34 18.91 29.50
CA ASP A 114 -11.88 18.79 30.86
C ASP A 114 -12.70 17.51 30.99
N SER A 115 -12.23 16.67 31.90
CA SER A 115 -12.81 15.41 32.35
C SER A 115 -13.95 15.70 33.33
N GLU A 116 -15.03 14.92 33.32
CA GLU A 116 -15.82 14.69 34.54
C GLU A 116 -16.20 13.21 34.68
N GLU A 117 -15.86 12.68 35.86
CA GLU A 117 -16.28 11.43 36.48
C GLU A 117 -17.22 11.80 37.63
N LEU A 118 -18.34 11.07 37.81
CA LEU A 118 -19.16 10.83 39.02
C LEU A 118 -20.53 10.35 38.49
N GLY A 119 -21.12 9.20 38.82
CA GLY A 119 -21.08 8.35 40.01
C GLY A 119 -22.53 8.18 40.49
N GLY A 120 -23.07 6.95 40.58
CA GLY A 120 -24.37 6.72 41.23
C GLY A 120 -25.18 5.49 40.78
N SER A 121 -25.16 4.45 41.62
CA SER A 121 -25.75 3.12 41.54
C SER A 121 -27.28 3.06 41.74
N VAL A 122 -27.98 2.05 41.17
CA VAL A 122 -28.92 1.12 41.88
C VAL A 122 -29.46 -0.04 40.99
N ALA A 123 -29.14 -1.26 41.43
CA ALA A 123 -29.90 -2.53 41.58
C ALA A 123 -30.85 -3.15 40.50
N ALA A 124 -30.58 -4.47 40.28
CA ALA A 124 -31.47 -5.64 40.23
C ALA A 124 -32.06 -6.15 38.88
N ALA A 125 -31.49 -7.25 38.35
CA ALA A 125 -32.10 -8.60 38.25
C ALA A 125 -31.24 -9.56 37.38
N PRO A 126 -31.26 -10.90 37.64
CA PRO A 126 -30.26 -11.84 37.14
C PRO A 126 -30.67 -12.56 35.85
N GLY A 127 -29.76 -12.70 34.89
CA GLY A 127 -30.01 -13.45 33.66
C GLY A 127 -28.74 -13.88 32.94
N ARG A 128 -28.39 -15.16 33.09
CA ARG A 128 -27.52 -15.97 32.20
C ARG A 128 -26.24 -15.31 31.68
N GLY A 129 -25.19 -15.35 32.50
CA GLY A 129 -23.81 -15.20 32.04
C GLY A 129 -23.32 -16.48 31.36
N GLY A 130 -23.41 -16.56 30.03
CA GLY A 130 -22.56 -17.44 29.23
C GLY A 130 -21.17 -16.80 29.08
N PRO A 131 -20.06 -17.56 29.13
CA PRO A 131 -18.73 -16.96 29.00
C PRO A 131 -18.59 -16.35 27.60
N ARG A 132 -18.31 -15.05 27.54
CA ARG A 132 -17.86 -14.37 26.32
C ARG A 132 -16.50 -14.93 25.90
N ARG A 133 -16.52 -16.08 25.23
CA ARG A 133 -15.39 -16.55 24.41
C ARG A 133 -15.37 -15.73 23.12
N ASN A 134 -14.79 -14.53 23.16
CA ASN A 134 -14.35 -13.89 21.94
C ASN A 134 -13.37 -12.74 22.23
N ARG A 135 -12.08 -13.04 22.38
CA ARG A 135 -11.00 -12.07 22.09
C ARG A 135 -9.56 -12.60 22.10
N ASP A 136 -9.32 -13.85 22.49
CA ASP A 136 -7.96 -14.41 22.47
C ASP A 136 -7.61 -15.21 21.21
N TYR A 137 -8.59 -15.59 20.38
CA TYR A 137 -8.32 -16.35 19.15
C TYR A 137 -7.71 -15.51 18.01
N ASP A 138 -7.67 -14.18 18.13
CA ASP A 138 -7.23 -13.29 17.05
C ASP A 138 -5.73 -12.97 17.12
N LEU A 139 -5.16 -12.83 18.33
CA LEU A 139 -3.76 -12.45 18.52
C LEU A 139 -2.77 -13.60 18.24
N GLU A 140 -3.13 -14.84 18.56
CA GLU A 140 -2.28 -16.01 18.28
C GLU A 140 -2.19 -16.34 16.77
N HIS A 141 -3.21 -15.96 16.00
CA HIS A 141 -3.21 -16.09 14.54
C HIS A 141 -2.37 -15.01 13.87
N GLU A 142 -2.29 -13.79 14.42
CA GLU A 142 -1.45 -12.69 13.89
C GLU A 142 0.06 -12.97 14.03
N GLU A 143 0.53 -13.54 15.14
CA GLU A 143 1.95 -13.92 15.28
C GLU A 143 2.33 -15.10 14.37
N SER A 144 1.44 -16.09 14.25
CA SER A 144 1.61 -17.22 13.31
C SER A 144 1.49 -16.77 11.84
N PHE A 145 0.77 -15.68 11.57
CA PHE A 145 0.62 -15.04 10.26
C PHE A 145 1.93 -14.35 9.83
N HIS A 146 2.68 -13.76 10.75
CA HIS A 146 3.97 -13.11 10.47
C HIS A 146 5.19 -14.04 10.47
N ALA A 147 5.04 -15.29 10.93
CA ALA A 147 6.14 -16.25 11.03
C ALA A 147 6.45 -17.01 9.72
N LYS A 148 5.54 -17.01 8.75
CA LYS A 148 5.77 -17.67 7.46
C LYS A 148 6.72 -16.84 6.59
N PRO A 149 7.66 -17.46 5.84
CA PRO A 149 8.56 -16.73 4.96
C PRO A 149 7.77 -15.85 3.99
N ALA A 150 7.77 -14.53 4.22
CA ALA A 150 7.04 -13.60 3.39
C ALA A 150 7.60 -13.65 1.97
N VAL A 151 6.76 -14.06 1.01
CA VAL A 151 7.09 -13.98 -0.41
C VAL A 151 7.32 -12.51 -0.75
N LYS A 152 8.47 -12.16 -1.31
CA LYS A 152 8.74 -10.78 -1.74
C LYS A 152 8.54 -10.67 -3.24
N LEU A 153 7.46 -10.02 -3.66
CA LEU A 153 7.27 -9.63 -5.07
C LEU A 153 8.01 -8.32 -5.34
N LEU A 154 8.84 -8.31 -6.38
CA LEU A 154 9.51 -7.10 -6.83
C LEU A 154 8.53 -6.33 -7.74
N ILE A 155 7.99 -5.25 -7.20
CA ILE A 155 7.14 -4.32 -7.94
C ILE A 155 8.00 -3.14 -8.40
N PRO A 156 7.96 -2.77 -9.69
CA PRO A 156 8.68 -1.59 -10.19
C PRO A 156 8.33 -0.30 -9.45
N ASP A 157 9.32 0.56 -9.21
CA ASP A 157 9.12 1.76 -8.38
C ASP A 157 8.14 2.78 -8.95
N HIS A 158 8.02 2.87 -10.29
CA HIS A 158 7.01 3.73 -10.91
C HIS A 158 5.58 3.21 -10.68
N ILE A 159 5.35 1.89 -10.60
CA ILE A 159 4.03 1.35 -10.20
C ILE A 159 3.76 1.66 -8.72
N LYS A 160 4.79 1.60 -7.87
CA LYS A 160 4.65 2.01 -6.46
C LYS A 160 4.28 3.49 -6.36
N ALA A 161 4.89 4.36 -7.16
CA ALA A 161 4.56 5.78 -7.20
C ALA A 161 3.09 5.99 -7.61
N ILE A 162 2.64 5.33 -8.68
CA ILE A 162 1.23 5.38 -9.11
C ILE A 162 0.29 4.91 -7.98
N LEU A 163 0.66 3.88 -7.23
CA LEU A 163 -0.15 3.39 -6.11
C LEU A 163 -0.17 4.34 -4.90
N VAL A 164 0.90 5.10 -4.69
CA VAL A 164 0.92 6.17 -3.68
C VAL A 164 -0.03 7.29 -4.11
N ASP A 165 0.03 7.71 -5.37
CA ASP A 165 -0.85 8.73 -5.93
C ASP A 165 -2.32 8.29 -5.91
N ASP A 166 -2.60 7.04 -6.29
CA ASP A 166 -3.93 6.41 -6.21
C ASP A 166 -4.48 6.45 -4.77
N TRP A 167 -3.65 6.08 -3.79
CA TRP A 167 -4.04 6.17 -2.38
C TRP A 167 -4.35 7.60 -1.95
N GLU A 168 -3.54 8.59 -2.35
CA GLU A 168 -3.80 10.00 -2.03
C GLU A 168 -5.09 10.51 -2.70
N ASN A 169 -5.31 10.18 -3.98
CA ASN A 169 -6.49 10.59 -4.73
C ASN A 169 -7.78 10.06 -4.11
N VAL A 170 -7.80 8.77 -3.75
CA VAL A 170 -9.00 8.16 -3.17
C VAL A 170 -9.23 8.57 -1.71
N THR A 171 -8.16 8.59 -0.90
CA THR A 171 -8.33 8.77 0.56
C THR A 171 -8.26 10.22 1.03
N LYS A 172 -7.42 11.06 0.41
CA LYS A 172 -7.27 12.48 0.79
C LYS A 172 -8.09 13.40 -0.10
N ASN A 173 -8.01 13.20 -1.42
CA ASN A 173 -8.69 14.07 -2.39
C ASN A 173 -10.16 13.67 -2.60
N LEU A 174 -10.59 12.54 -2.03
CA LEU A 174 -11.96 12.00 -2.14
C LEU A 174 -12.41 11.86 -3.60
N GLN A 175 -11.52 11.37 -4.45
CA GLN A 175 -11.80 11.10 -5.85
C GLN A 175 -12.00 9.59 -6.07
N LEU A 176 -12.59 9.22 -7.20
CA LEU A 176 -12.85 7.84 -7.57
C LEU A 176 -12.28 7.56 -8.96
N VAL A 177 -11.87 6.31 -9.18
CA VAL A 177 -11.58 5.83 -10.53
C VAL A 177 -12.90 5.77 -11.30
N PRO A 178 -12.95 6.30 -12.54
CA PRO A 178 -14.14 6.20 -13.39
C PRO A 178 -14.46 4.74 -13.71
N LEU A 179 -15.72 4.34 -13.50
CA LEU A 179 -16.20 2.99 -13.81
C LEU A 179 -17.41 3.07 -14.77
N PRO A 180 -17.51 2.18 -15.78
CA PRO A 180 -16.58 1.09 -16.11
C PRO A 180 -15.23 1.58 -16.64
N ALA A 181 -14.16 0.90 -16.27
CA ALA A 181 -12.81 1.22 -16.73
C ALA A 181 -12.71 1.07 -18.25
N ALA A 182 -12.03 2.02 -18.91
CA ALA A 182 -11.78 1.97 -20.35
C ALA A 182 -10.96 0.73 -20.77
N GLN A 183 -10.02 0.32 -19.90
CA GLN A 183 -9.22 -0.89 -20.04
C GLN A 183 -9.43 -1.79 -18.83
N PRO A 184 -10.37 -2.74 -18.89
CA PRO A 184 -10.69 -3.59 -17.75
C PRO A 184 -9.60 -4.63 -17.47
N VAL A 185 -9.52 -5.11 -16.23
CA VAL A 185 -8.53 -6.12 -15.80
C VAL A 185 -8.50 -7.34 -16.73
N ASN A 186 -9.65 -7.84 -17.16
CA ASN A 186 -9.73 -8.97 -18.07
C ASN A 186 -9.08 -8.68 -19.43
N ALA A 187 -9.22 -7.46 -19.95
CA ALA A 187 -8.55 -7.03 -21.17
C ALA A 187 -7.03 -6.95 -20.96
N ILE A 188 -6.58 -6.30 -19.88
CA ILE A 188 -5.15 -6.18 -19.53
C ILE A 188 -4.48 -7.56 -19.44
N LEU A 189 -5.11 -8.50 -18.75
CA LEU A 189 -4.59 -9.85 -18.58
C LEU A 189 -4.60 -10.65 -19.89
N ASN A 190 -5.60 -10.44 -20.76
CA ASN A 190 -5.63 -11.05 -22.09
C ASN A 190 -4.54 -10.47 -23.01
N ASP A 191 -4.29 -9.16 -22.96
CA ASP A 191 -3.23 -8.51 -23.73
C ASP A 191 -1.85 -9.02 -23.32
N TYR A 192 -1.62 -9.16 -22.00
CA TYR A 192 -0.40 -9.77 -21.49
C TYR A 192 -0.23 -11.21 -21.97
N LEU A 193 -1.32 -11.99 -21.96
CA LEU A 193 -1.33 -13.35 -22.46
C LEU A 193 -0.92 -13.42 -23.94
N GLN A 194 -1.48 -12.54 -24.77
CA GLN A 194 -1.16 -12.44 -26.20
C GLN A 194 0.28 -11.97 -26.44
N TYR A 195 0.81 -11.12 -25.58
CA TYR A 195 2.18 -10.63 -25.65
C TYR A 195 3.22 -11.72 -25.30
N GLU A 196 2.95 -12.56 -24.28
CA GLU A 196 3.88 -13.60 -23.85
C GLU A 196 3.69 -14.96 -24.52
N LYS A 197 2.51 -15.29 -25.05
CA LYS A 197 2.27 -16.56 -25.75
C LYS A 197 3.26 -16.86 -26.89
N PRO A 198 3.55 -15.92 -27.82
CA PRO A 198 4.48 -16.14 -28.93
C PRO A 198 5.94 -16.34 -28.50
N ARG A 199 6.29 -15.93 -27.28
CA ARG A 199 7.65 -16.02 -26.73
C ARG A 199 7.93 -17.33 -26.02
N ARG A 200 6.90 -18.16 -25.85
CA ARG A 200 6.97 -19.47 -25.21
C ARG A 200 6.79 -20.55 -26.27
N GLN A 201 7.48 -21.67 -26.07
CA GLN A 201 7.29 -22.84 -26.91
C GLN A 201 5.90 -23.42 -26.64
N ALA A 202 5.11 -23.62 -27.71
CA ALA A 202 3.78 -24.20 -27.62
C ALA A 202 3.85 -25.61 -27.02
N GLY A 203 2.96 -25.91 -26.06
CA GLY A 203 2.93 -27.19 -25.33
C GLY A 203 4.07 -27.38 -24.31
N SER A 204 4.81 -26.32 -23.98
CA SER A 204 5.77 -26.37 -22.87
C SER A 204 5.08 -26.12 -21.54
N ALA A 205 5.62 -26.69 -20.46
CA ALA A 205 5.19 -26.40 -19.09
C ALA A 205 5.24 -24.89 -18.74
N SER A 206 6.07 -24.10 -19.45
CA SER A 206 6.07 -22.65 -19.28
C SER A 206 4.85 -21.96 -19.86
N ALA A 207 4.27 -22.50 -20.94
CA ALA A 207 3.05 -21.96 -21.54
C ALA A 207 1.84 -22.31 -20.65
N ASP A 208 1.74 -23.56 -20.19
CA ASP A 208 0.64 -23.99 -19.31
C ASP A 208 0.59 -23.17 -18.01
N ILE A 209 1.76 -22.92 -17.40
CA ILE A 209 1.87 -22.10 -16.20
C ILE A 209 1.46 -20.65 -16.45
N LEU A 210 1.66 -20.10 -17.67
CA LEU A 210 1.18 -18.76 -17.99
C LEU A 210 -0.35 -18.71 -17.94
N ASP A 211 -0.99 -19.66 -18.61
CA ASP A 211 -2.45 -19.74 -18.69
C ASP A 211 -3.04 -19.97 -17.28
N GLU A 212 -2.43 -20.83 -16.45
CA GLU A 212 -2.82 -21.06 -15.06
C GLU A 212 -2.66 -19.81 -14.18
N VAL A 213 -1.53 -19.10 -14.27
CA VAL A 213 -1.29 -17.87 -13.48
C VAL A 213 -2.27 -16.78 -13.88
N VAL A 214 -2.52 -16.58 -15.17
CA VAL A 214 -3.46 -15.56 -15.66
C VAL A 214 -4.90 -15.91 -15.27
N ALA A 215 -5.31 -17.18 -15.39
CA ALA A 215 -6.62 -17.63 -14.92
C ALA A 215 -6.78 -17.44 -13.41
N GLY A 216 -5.76 -17.82 -12.63
CA GLY A 216 -5.72 -17.63 -11.19
C GLY A 216 -5.83 -16.16 -10.80
N LEU A 217 -5.11 -15.25 -11.46
CA LEU A 217 -5.22 -13.82 -11.21
C LEU A 217 -6.63 -13.26 -11.44
N LYS A 218 -7.32 -13.70 -12.51
CA LYS A 218 -8.71 -13.31 -12.76
C LYS A 218 -9.62 -13.75 -11.62
N GLU A 219 -9.54 -15.02 -11.23
CA GLU A 219 -10.38 -15.57 -10.17
C GLU A 219 -10.07 -14.92 -8.80
N TYR A 220 -8.80 -14.70 -8.49
CA TYR A 220 -8.38 -14.01 -7.27
C TYR A 220 -8.88 -12.56 -7.27
N PHE A 221 -8.78 -11.85 -8.39
CA PHE A 221 -9.27 -10.48 -8.49
C PHE A 221 -10.77 -10.39 -8.17
N GLU A 222 -11.59 -11.27 -8.77
CA GLU A 222 -13.03 -11.30 -8.50
C GLU A 222 -13.36 -11.57 -7.03
N LYS A 223 -12.63 -12.49 -6.38
CA LYS A 223 -12.86 -12.82 -4.96
C LYS A 223 -12.33 -11.76 -3.99
N CYS A 224 -11.20 -11.12 -4.33
CA CYS A 224 -10.50 -10.18 -3.47
C CYS A 224 -11.06 -8.77 -3.56
N LEU A 225 -11.60 -8.35 -4.71
CA LEU A 225 -12.03 -6.97 -4.94
C LEU A 225 -12.90 -6.43 -3.81
N GLY A 226 -14.06 -7.04 -3.57
CA GLY A 226 -15.01 -6.61 -2.55
C GLY A 226 -14.55 -6.82 -1.11
N ARG A 227 -13.41 -7.47 -0.87
CA ARG A 227 -12.93 -7.83 0.48
C ARG A 227 -11.76 -6.98 0.93
N ILE A 228 -10.73 -6.86 0.10
CA ILE A 228 -9.42 -6.32 0.50
C ILE A 228 -8.85 -5.25 -0.45
N LEU A 229 -9.39 -5.06 -1.66
CA LEU A 229 -8.78 -4.16 -2.66
C LEU A 229 -9.36 -2.74 -2.67
N LEU A 230 -10.54 -2.55 -2.08
CA LEU A 230 -11.25 -1.26 -2.07
C LEU A 230 -10.95 -0.47 -0.81
N TYR A 231 -10.69 0.82 -0.96
CA TYR A 231 -10.63 1.74 0.16
C TYR A 231 -12.04 2.01 0.72
N ARG A 232 -12.10 2.55 1.94
CA ARG A 232 -13.37 2.86 2.61
C ARG A 232 -14.28 3.74 1.74
N PHE A 233 -13.71 4.74 1.06
CA PHE A 233 -14.46 5.70 0.25
C PHE A 233 -15.06 5.08 -1.03
N GLU A 234 -14.45 4.04 -1.59
CA GLU A 234 -14.93 3.33 -2.79
C GLU A 234 -16.02 2.30 -2.48
N ARG A 235 -16.29 2.01 -1.21
CA ARG A 235 -17.29 1.01 -0.80
C ARG A 235 -18.69 1.33 -1.32
N GLN A 236 -19.06 2.62 -1.33
CA GLN A 236 -20.35 3.06 -1.85
C GLN A 236 -20.46 2.80 -3.36
N GLN A 237 -19.43 3.15 -4.13
CA GLN A 237 -19.35 2.89 -5.58
C GLN A 237 -19.46 1.39 -5.88
N TYR A 238 -18.80 0.54 -5.08
CA TYR A 238 -18.91 -0.91 -5.23
C TYR A 238 -20.33 -1.45 -4.98
N ILE A 239 -21.06 -0.91 -4.01
CA ILE A 239 -22.46 -1.30 -3.76
C ILE A 239 -23.31 -0.95 -4.98
N GLU A 240 -23.17 0.28 -5.51
CA GLU A 240 -23.90 0.75 -6.70
C GLU A 240 -23.59 -0.11 -7.94
N VAL A 241 -22.31 -0.41 -8.18
CA VAL A 241 -21.88 -1.30 -9.27
C VAL A 241 -22.49 -2.69 -9.10
N ARG A 242 -22.42 -3.29 -7.91
CA ARG A 242 -22.96 -4.63 -7.65
C ARG A 242 -24.48 -4.70 -7.81
N GLU A 243 -25.19 -3.65 -7.39
CA GLU A 243 -26.62 -3.53 -7.67
C GLU A 243 -26.90 -3.43 -9.17
N GLY A 244 -26.11 -2.65 -9.92
CA GLY A 244 -26.22 -2.56 -11.37
C GLY A 244 -26.03 -3.90 -12.09
N ILE A 245 -25.01 -4.68 -11.67
CA ILE A 245 -24.78 -6.04 -12.17
C ILE A 245 -25.99 -6.95 -11.88
N THR A 246 -26.51 -6.90 -10.64
CA THR A 246 -27.63 -7.77 -10.20
C THR A 246 -28.92 -7.44 -10.93
N LYS A 247 -29.18 -6.15 -11.18
CA LYS A 247 -30.35 -5.67 -11.92
C LYS A 247 -30.23 -5.96 -13.43
N GLY A 248 -29.02 -6.23 -13.94
CA GLY A 248 -28.77 -6.50 -15.35
C GLY A 248 -29.01 -5.27 -16.23
N THR A 249 -28.84 -4.07 -15.69
CA THR A 249 -29.18 -2.80 -16.36
C THR A 249 -27.94 -1.99 -16.71
N GLY A 250 -27.91 -1.40 -17.92
CA GLY A 250 -26.88 -0.45 -18.36
C GLY A 250 -25.52 -1.08 -18.67
N ASP A 251 -24.46 -0.29 -18.53
CA ASP A 251 -23.08 -0.66 -18.91
C ASP A 251 -22.47 -1.79 -18.06
N PHE A 252 -23.16 -2.22 -17.00
CA PHE A 252 -22.74 -3.24 -16.03
C PHE A 252 -23.45 -4.59 -16.22
N ALA A 253 -24.38 -4.71 -17.17
CA ALA A 253 -25.16 -5.93 -17.38
C ALA A 253 -24.27 -7.10 -17.84
N GLY A 254 -24.32 -8.22 -17.10
CA GLY A 254 -23.60 -9.45 -17.45
C GLY A 254 -22.07 -9.38 -17.33
N LYS A 255 -21.53 -8.31 -16.75
CA LYS A 255 -20.09 -8.10 -16.58
C LYS A 255 -19.63 -8.52 -15.18
N GLY A 256 -18.47 -9.17 -15.12
CA GLY A 256 -17.80 -9.48 -13.85
C GLY A 256 -17.01 -8.30 -13.30
N PRO A 257 -16.52 -8.38 -12.05
CA PRO A 257 -15.58 -7.40 -11.50
C PRO A 257 -14.35 -7.16 -12.40
N GLY A 258 -13.83 -8.23 -13.03
CA GLY A 258 -12.71 -8.14 -13.95
C GLY A 258 -13.00 -7.35 -15.24
N ASP A 259 -14.27 -7.14 -15.60
CA ASP A 259 -14.70 -6.39 -16.79
C ASP A 259 -15.09 -4.94 -16.47
N ILE A 260 -15.12 -4.57 -15.19
CA ILE A 260 -15.56 -3.25 -14.73
C ILE A 260 -14.40 -2.44 -14.19
N TYR A 261 -13.49 -3.07 -13.46
CA TYR A 261 -12.37 -2.40 -12.80
C TYR A 261 -11.10 -2.40 -13.66
N GLY A 262 -10.22 -1.43 -13.43
CA GLY A 262 -9.01 -1.17 -14.23
C GLY A 262 -7.69 -1.59 -13.57
N ALA A 263 -6.59 -1.04 -14.10
CA ALA A 263 -5.22 -1.37 -13.71
C ALA A 263 -4.88 -1.02 -12.25
N GLU A 264 -5.46 0.06 -11.73
CA GLU A 264 -5.24 0.55 -10.36
C GLU A 264 -5.56 -0.55 -9.35
N HIS A 265 -6.74 -1.15 -9.52
CA HIS A 265 -7.25 -2.21 -8.65
C HIS A 265 -6.47 -3.52 -8.82
N LEU A 266 -6.04 -3.83 -10.04
CA LEU A 266 -5.16 -4.98 -10.31
C LEU A 266 -3.81 -4.80 -9.60
N CYS A 267 -3.24 -3.59 -9.62
CA CYS A 267 -1.98 -3.31 -8.93
C CYS A 267 -2.12 -3.41 -7.40
N ARG A 268 -3.27 -3.00 -6.83
CA ARG A 268 -3.56 -3.26 -5.41
C ARG A 268 -3.56 -4.75 -5.10
N LEU A 269 -4.14 -5.59 -5.96
CA LEU A 269 -4.07 -7.06 -5.81
C LEU A 269 -2.61 -7.53 -5.84
N LEU A 270 -1.81 -7.08 -6.81
CA LEU A 270 -0.41 -7.49 -6.95
C LEU A 270 0.43 -7.14 -5.70
N VAL A 271 0.12 -6.04 -5.00
CA VAL A 271 0.76 -5.68 -3.72
C VAL A 271 0.31 -6.57 -2.56
N SER A 272 -0.96 -6.98 -2.53
CA SER A 272 -1.52 -7.85 -1.48
C SER A 272 -1.27 -9.34 -1.70
N LEU A 273 -0.97 -9.77 -2.93
CA LEU A 273 -0.72 -11.17 -3.27
C LEU A 273 0.35 -11.88 -2.43
N PRO A 274 1.50 -11.27 -2.07
CA PRO A 274 2.50 -12.00 -1.30
C PRO A 274 2.00 -12.43 0.08
N GLU A 275 1.13 -11.63 0.71
CA GLU A 275 0.47 -11.99 1.98
C GLU A 275 -0.57 -13.11 1.78
N LEU A 276 -1.25 -13.13 0.63
CA LEU A 276 -2.19 -14.21 0.28
C LEU A 276 -1.46 -15.52 -0.06
N ILE A 277 -0.35 -15.45 -0.79
CA ILE A 277 0.48 -16.63 -1.15
C ILE A 277 1.12 -17.24 0.11
N ALA A 278 1.49 -16.43 1.10
CA ALA A 278 2.00 -16.95 2.37
C ALA A 278 0.98 -17.83 3.12
N GLN A 279 -0.31 -17.72 2.82
CA GLN A 279 -1.37 -18.52 3.43
C GLN A 279 -1.66 -19.82 2.66
N THR A 280 -1.13 -19.99 1.46
CA THR A 280 -1.36 -21.21 0.66
C THR A 280 -0.40 -22.32 1.08
N ASN A 281 -0.80 -23.57 0.81
CA ASN A 281 0.03 -24.75 1.04
C ASN A 281 0.85 -25.10 -0.22
N MET A 282 1.53 -24.10 -0.80
CA MET A 282 2.40 -24.28 -1.97
C MET A 282 3.84 -24.55 -1.54
N ASP A 283 4.55 -25.41 -2.28
CA ASP A 283 5.96 -25.65 -2.06
C ASP A 283 6.82 -24.46 -2.56
N HIS A 284 8.05 -24.38 -2.07
CA HIS A 284 8.96 -23.28 -2.38
C HIS A 284 9.28 -23.14 -3.88
N GLN A 285 9.30 -24.23 -4.66
CA GLN A 285 9.60 -24.15 -6.09
C GLN A 285 8.42 -23.54 -6.85
N SER A 286 7.20 -23.98 -6.54
CA SER A 286 5.98 -23.41 -7.10
C SER A 286 5.81 -21.93 -6.75
N VAL A 287 6.08 -21.55 -5.51
CA VAL A 287 6.06 -20.15 -5.07
C VAL A 287 7.08 -19.30 -5.82
N ASN A 288 8.31 -19.79 -5.99
CA ASN A 288 9.35 -19.06 -6.73
C ASN A 288 8.96 -18.87 -8.20
N ARG A 289 8.36 -19.89 -8.82
CA ARG A 289 7.90 -19.81 -10.20
C ARG A 289 6.74 -18.82 -10.37
N LEU A 290 5.76 -18.85 -9.46
CA LEU A 290 4.69 -17.87 -9.42
C LEU A 290 5.26 -16.45 -9.26
N ARG A 291 6.23 -16.27 -8.35
CA ARG A 291 6.90 -14.99 -8.11
C ARG A 291 7.57 -14.43 -9.36
N GLU A 292 8.23 -15.27 -10.15
CA GLU A 292 8.85 -14.89 -11.41
C GLU A 292 7.80 -14.45 -12.46
N GLU A 293 6.70 -15.20 -12.58
CA GLU A 293 5.62 -14.85 -13.51
C GLU A 293 4.92 -13.55 -13.14
N LEU A 294 4.63 -13.34 -11.84
CA LEU A 294 4.08 -12.09 -11.34
C LEU A 294 5.05 -10.92 -11.55
N SER A 295 6.36 -11.15 -11.40
CA SER A 295 7.38 -10.12 -11.66
C SER A 295 7.47 -9.75 -13.15
N LYS A 296 7.30 -10.71 -14.06
CA LYS A 296 7.23 -10.42 -15.51
C LYS A 296 5.99 -9.60 -15.85
N LEU A 297 4.83 -9.97 -15.29
CA LEU A 297 3.58 -9.24 -15.46
C LEU A 297 3.68 -7.80 -14.94
N THR A 298 4.20 -7.59 -13.73
CA THR A 298 4.33 -6.25 -13.14
C THR A 298 5.29 -5.37 -13.96
N ASN A 299 6.41 -5.93 -14.43
CA ASN A 299 7.33 -5.21 -15.31
C ASN A 299 6.69 -4.86 -16.66
N TRP A 300 5.90 -5.76 -17.24
CA TRP A 300 5.20 -5.48 -18.50
C TRP A 300 4.12 -4.42 -18.32
N LEU A 301 3.30 -4.52 -17.27
CA LEU A 301 2.28 -3.54 -16.96
C LEU A 301 2.90 -2.16 -16.74
N GLY A 302 4.05 -2.13 -16.07
CA GLY A 302 4.80 -0.90 -15.84
C GLY A 302 5.28 -0.19 -17.11
N ARG A 303 5.76 -0.96 -18.10
CA ARG A 303 6.14 -0.39 -19.42
C ARG A 303 4.96 0.17 -20.20
N ASN A 304 3.75 -0.34 -19.93
CA ASN A 304 2.51 0.07 -20.59
C ASN A 304 1.63 0.92 -19.67
N ALA A 305 2.18 1.51 -18.61
CA ALA A 305 1.40 2.21 -17.60
C ALA A 305 0.59 3.38 -18.18
N LEU A 306 1.14 4.09 -19.17
CA LEU A 306 0.45 5.21 -19.84
C LEU A 306 -0.83 4.80 -20.60
N VAL A 307 -0.97 3.51 -20.96
CA VAL A 307 -2.11 3.01 -21.71
C VAL A 307 -3.21 2.50 -20.77
N TYR A 308 -2.82 1.87 -19.67
CA TYR A 308 -3.74 1.12 -18.82
C TYR A 308 -4.18 1.85 -17.55
N PHE A 309 -3.43 2.84 -17.08
CA PHE A 309 -3.80 3.64 -15.91
C PHE A 309 -4.54 4.90 -16.32
N VAL A 310 -5.48 5.31 -15.47
CA VAL A 310 -6.24 6.53 -15.66
C VAL A 310 -5.44 7.75 -15.19
N ASN A 311 -5.41 8.80 -16.01
CA ASN A 311 -4.73 10.06 -15.67
C ASN A 311 -5.54 10.95 -14.73
N GLU A 312 -6.88 10.89 -14.80
CA GLU A 312 -7.79 11.78 -14.08
C GLU A 312 -8.86 10.99 -13.33
N TYR A 313 -8.93 11.22 -12.01
CA TYR A 313 -9.94 10.64 -11.14
C TYR A 313 -11.14 11.58 -11.05
N GLU A 314 -12.34 11.00 -11.00
CA GLU A 314 -13.58 11.76 -10.92
C GLU A 314 -13.84 12.23 -9.49
N THR A 315 -14.23 13.49 -9.32
CA THR A 315 -14.73 13.99 -8.04
C THR A 315 -16.24 13.67 -7.95
N PRO A 316 -16.66 12.77 -7.07
CA PRO A 316 -18.06 12.40 -6.96
C PRO A 316 -18.90 13.54 -6.36
N GLY A 317 -20.21 13.51 -6.62
CA GLY A 317 -21.16 14.48 -6.10
C GLY A 317 -21.28 14.47 -4.57
N GLN A 318 -21.92 15.52 -4.01
CA GLN A 318 -22.15 15.62 -2.57
C GLN A 318 -22.97 14.45 -2.01
N GLU A 319 -23.98 13.99 -2.76
CA GLU A 319 -24.82 12.86 -2.37
C GLU A 319 -24.01 11.57 -2.17
N TYR A 320 -23.08 11.27 -3.07
CA TYR A 320 -22.18 10.12 -2.92
C TYR A 320 -21.30 10.26 -1.69
N THR A 321 -20.73 11.46 -1.49
CA THR A 321 -19.83 11.74 -0.37
C THR A 321 -20.53 11.55 0.99
N GLU A 322 -21.81 11.95 1.09
CA GLU A 322 -22.61 11.73 2.29
C GLU A 322 -22.89 10.24 2.53
N LYS A 323 -23.27 9.49 1.50
CA LYS A 323 -23.48 8.04 1.60
C LYS A 323 -22.19 7.31 1.99
N ALA A 324 -21.06 7.68 1.40
CA ALA A 324 -19.75 7.09 1.68
C ALA A 324 -19.25 7.38 3.11
N LYS A 325 -19.62 8.52 3.71
CA LYS A 325 -19.31 8.84 5.12
C LYS A 325 -20.15 8.03 6.11
N ASN A 326 -21.35 7.62 5.72
CA ASN A 326 -22.31 6.92 6.57
C ASN A 326 -22.12 5.38 6.57
N LEU A 327 -21.27 4.85 5.68
CA LEU A 327 -20.79 3.46 5.66
C LEU A 327 -19.61 3.27 6.63
#